data_AF-A0A023FSE2-F1
#
_entry.id   AF-A0A023FSE2-F1
#
_cell.length_a   1.000
_cell.length_b   1.000
_cell.length_c   1.000
_cell.angle_alpha   90.00
_cell.angle_beta   90.00
_cell.angle_gamma   90.00
#
_symmetry.space_group_name_H-M   'P 1'
#
loop_
_entity.id
_entity.type
_entity.pdbx_description
1 polymer ?
#
loop_
_entity_poly.entity_id
_entity_poly.type
_entity_poly.pdbx_seq_one_letter_code
_entity_poly.pdbx_strand_id
1 'polypeptide(L)'
;LILLQPSVALLYQQYQGCLVAALDTYPLDKRCSELNHLFQELPLKELQHYLPTVLEHVFGFGANLGWGLQSIQHGQPGFDTIRYFLGPEGPLLRLVYRLLSDVGLKYDFPVSCLPPDAQRSLSAGPVPPFWAAKIPSYPAAGVGSQGPTTLQLNAFELYMFHFAYLVVNPSQLGSPHQQLPVLMEVAGSEGLRATGRAMECLYVALLQDYLH
;
A
#
# COMPACT_ATOMS: atom_id res chain seq x y z
N LEU A 1 16.70 -43.79 -4.44
CA LEU A 1 16.26 -42.52 -5.07
C LEU A 1 16.24 -41.46 -3.99
N ILE A 2 17.36 -40.77 -3.78
CA ILE A 2 17.43 -39.60 -2.90
C ILE A 2 16.99 -38.42 -3.75
N LEU A 3 15.79 -37.91 -3.51
CA LEU A 3 15.37 -36.63 -4.08
C LEU A 3 16.27 -35.56 -3.47
N LEU A 4 17.26 -35.10 -4.25
CA LEU A 4 18.09 -33.95 -3.91
C LEU A 4 17.16 -32.76 -3.70
N GLN A 5 16.97 -32.37 -2.44
CA GLN A 5 16.28 -31.13 -2.13
C GLN A 5 17.05 -29.97 -2.79
N PRO A 6 16.37 -29.02 -3.45
CA PRO A 6 17.04 -27.84 -3.99
C PRO A 6 17.81 -27.13 -2.88
N SER A 7 18.98 -26.58 -3.20
CA SER A 7 19.67 -25.73 -2.23
C SER A 7 18.78 -24.55 -1.88
N VAL A 8 18.85 -24.08 -0.63
CA VAL A 8 18.04 -22.95 -0.13
C VAL A 8 18.16 -21.75 -1.08
N ALA A 9 19.36 -21.43 -1.57
CA ALA A 9 19.57 -20.34 -2.52
C ALA A 9 18.77 -20.47 -3.83
N LEU A 10 18.61 -21.68 -4.37
CA LEU A 10 17.83 -21.92 -5.59
C LEU A 10 16.32 -21.74 -5.34
N LEU A 11 15.84 -22.15 -4.17
CA LEU A 11 14.46 -21.92 -3.74
C LEU A 11 14.16 -20.42 -3.65
N TYR A 12 15.03 -19.63 -3.00
CA TYR A 12 14.88 -18.18 -2.90
C TYR A 12 14.84 -17.52 -4.29
N GLN A 13 15.76 -17.90 -5.18
CA GLN A 13 15.81 -17.33 -6.52
C GLN A 13 14.56 -17.69 -7.35
N GLN A 14 14.07 -18.93 -7.19
CA GLN A 14 12.83 -19.38 -7.82
C GLN A 14 11.62 -18.58 -7.31
N TYR A 15 11.49 -18.40 -5.99
CA TYR A 15 10.38 -17.64 -5.41
C TYR A 15 10.42 -16.17 -5.79
N GLN A 16 11.61 -15.56 -5.85
CA GLN A 16 11.76 -14.20 -6.33
C GLN A 16 11.31 -14.07 -7.79
N GLY A 17 11.65 -15.03 -8.64
CA GLY A 17 11.17 -15.08 -10.03
C GLY A 17 9.65 -15.19 -10.13
N CYS A 18 9.03 -16.07 -9.33
CA CYS A 18 7.58 -16.20 -9.25
C CYS A 18 6.90 -14.92 -8.75
N LEU A 19 7.47 -14.27 -7.73
CA LEU A 19 6.96 -13.03 -7.19
C LEU A 19 6.98 -11.91 -8.23
N VAL A 20 8.11 -11.69 -8.90
CA VAL A 20 8.23 -10.67 -9.95
C VAL A 20 7.24 -10.94 -11.09
N ALA A 21 7.09 -12.20 -11.51
CA ALA A 21 6.10 -12.55 -12.53
C ALA A 21 4.66 -12.26 -12.08
N ALA A 22 4.34 -12.56 -10.82
CA ALA A 22 3.04 -12.28 -10.22
C ALA A 22 2.77 -10.78 -10.01
N LEU A 23 3.80 -9.96 -9.80
CA LEU A 23 3.63 -8.52 -9.59
C LEU A 23 3.45 -7.75 -10.90
N ASP A 24 4.23 -8.08 -11.95
CA ASP A 24 4.31 -7.24 -13.16
C ASP A 24 4.01 -7.94 -14.48
N THR A 25 4.23 -9.25 -14.57
CA THR A 25 4.18 -9.94 -15.87
C THR A 25 2.80 -10.48 -16.20
N TYR A 26 2.09 -11.03 -15.22
CA TYR A 26 0.77 -11.62 -15.47
C TYR A 26 -0.35 -10.59 -15.61
N PRO A 27 -1.46 -10.93 -16.29
CA PRO A 27 -2.72 -10.17 -16.21
C PRO A 27 -3.23 -10.06 -14.77
N LEU A 28 -3.91 -8.96 -14.42
CA LEU A 28 -4.29 -8.57 -13.06
C LEU A 28 -5.07 -9.64 -12.27
N ASP A 29 -5.97 -10.34 -12.95
CA ASP A 29 -6.73 -11.45 -12.39
C ASP A 29 -5.82 -12.59 -11.93
N LYS A 30 -4.83 -12.95 -12.77
CA LYS A 30 -3.83 -13.96 -12.43
C LYS A 30 -2.87 -13.48 -11.35
N ARG A 31 -2.49 -12.19 -11.33
CA ARG A 31 -1.62 -11.62 -10.27
C ARG A 31 -2.16 -11.92 -8.88
N CYS A 32 -3.45 -11.69 -8.66
CA CYS A 32 -4.10 -11.89 -7.35
C CYS A 32 -4.07 -13.36 -6.91
N SER A 33 -4.34 -14.29 -7.84
CA SER A 33 -4.30 -15.73 -7.55
C SER A 33 -2.90 -16.23 -7.24
N GLU A 34 -1.90 -15.84 -8.04
CA GLU A 34 -0.50 -16.25 -7.86
C GLU A 34 0.08 -15.69 -6.56
N LEU A 35 -0.19 -14.41 -6.24
CA LEU A 35 0.22 -13.84 -4.96
C LEU A 35 -0.44 -14.55 -3.78
N ASN A 36 -1.75 -14.83 -3.84
CA ASN A 36 -2.42 -15.57 -2.78
C ASN A 36 -1.82 -16.97 -2.58
N HIS A 37 -1.47 -17.66 -3.67
CA HIS A 37 -0.77 -18.94 -3.60
C HIS A 37 0.62 -18.79 -2.94
N LEU A 38 1.43 -17.81 -3.38
CA LEU A 38 2.73 -17.52 -2.77
C LEU A 38 2.62 -17.18 -1.27
N PHE A 39 1.58 -16.46 -0.85
CA PHE A 39 1.35 -16.13 0.56
C PHE A 39 1.04 -17.37 1.42
N GLN A 40 0.55 -18.45 0.83
CA GLN A 40 0.25 -19.70 1.53
C GLN A 40 1.47 -20.63 1.59
N GLU A 41 2.26 -20.66 0.53
CA GLU A 41 3.42 -21.57 0.40
C GLU A 41 4.69 -21.02 1.07
N LEU A 42 4.90 -19.70 1.06
CA LEU A 42 6.12 -19.12 1.57
C LEU A 42 6.17 -19.11 3.11
N PRO A 43 7.35 -19.37 3.70
CA PRO A 43 7.55 -19.15 5.13
C PRO A 43 7.26 -17.70 5.52
N LEU A 44 6.71 -17.49 6.72
CA LEU A 44 6.35 -16.15 7.19
C LEU A 44 7.52 -15.17 7.14
N LYS A 45 8.75 -15.63 7.41
CA LYS A 45 9.97 -14.83 7.34
C LYS A 45 10.28 -14.28 5.93
N GLU A 46 9.95 -15.04 4.89
CA GLU A 46 10.08 -14.58 3.50
C GLU A 46 9.03 -13.54 3.17
N LEU A 47 7.81 -13.77 3.65
CA LEU A 47 6.71 -12.83 3.47
C LEU A 47 6.95 -11.52 4.22
N GLN A 48 7.64 -11.55 5.36
CA GLN A 48 8.12 -10.35 6.05
C GLN A 48 9.00 -9.51 5.12
N HIS A 49 9.93 -10.14 4.40
CA HIS A 49 10.84 -9.46 3.47
C HIS A 49 10.12 -8.93 2.22
N TYR A 50 9.18 -9.69 1.66
CA TYR A 50 8.51 -9.34 0.42
C TYR A 50 7.34 -8.36 0.56
N LEU A 51 6.79 -8.17 1.77
CA LEU A 51 5.63 -7.29 1.97
C LEU A 51 5.83 -5.89 1.36
N PRO A 52 6.93 -5.15 1.62
CA PRO A 52 7.11 -3.81 1.05
C PRO A 52 7.05 -3.82 -0.47
N THR A 53 7.78 -4.74 -1.12
CA THR A 53 7.78 -4.87 -2.58
C THR A 53 6.38 -5.17 -3.12
N VAL A 54 5.60 -6.04 -2.48
CA VAL A 54 4.21 -6.30 -2.87
C VAL A 54 3.38 -5.02 -2.79
N LEU A 55 3.47 -4.27 -1.70
CA LEU A 55 2.69 -3.04 -1.51
C LEU A 55 3.07 -1.96 -2.53
N GLU A 56 4.36 -1.80 -2.82
CA GLU A 56 4.86 -0.84 -3.82
C GLU A 56 4.32 -1.14 -5.23
N HIS A 57 4.24 -2.41 -5.62
CA HIS A 57 3.72 -2.80 -6.93
C HIS A 57 2.19 -2.81 -7.00
N VAL A 58 1.51 -3.09 -5.89
CA VAL A 58 0.04 -3.04 -5.85
C VAL A 58 -0.45 -1.59 -5.87
N PHE A 59 0.06 -0.77 -4.96
CA PHE A 59 -0.42 0.60 -4.74
C PHE A 59 0.33 1.65 -5.55
N GLY A 60 1.50 1.33 -6.09
CA GLY A 60 2.39 2.36 -6.63
C GLY A 60 3.09 3.09 -5.49
N PHE A 61 4.39 3.32 -5.66
CA PHE A 61 5.21 3.98 -4.65
C PHE A 61 6.46 4.59 -5.28
N GLY A 62 6.74 5.86 -4.96
CA GLY A 62 7.85 6.59 -5.56
C GLY A 62 7.74 6.62 -7.10
N ALA A 63 8.69 5.98 -7.79
CA ALA A 63 8.72 5.87 -9.26
C ALA A 63 7.90 4.70 -9.81
N ASN A 64 7.44 3.78 -8.96
CA ASN A 64 6.59 2.66 -9.38
C ASN A 64 5.13 3.16 -9.49
N LEU A 65 4.50 2.94 -10.65
CA LEU A 65 3.10 3.32 -10.93
C LEU A 65 2.08 2.30 -10.38
N GLY A 66 2.58 1.15 -9.94
CA GLY A 66 1.80 0.05 -9.43
C GLY A 66 0.76 -0.51 -10.40
N TRP A 67 -0.34 -1.02 -9.87
CA TRP A 67 -1.41 -1.64 -10.67
C TRP A 67 -2.45 -0.63 -11.21
N GLY A 68 -2.27 0.67 -10.96
CA GLY A 68 -3.18 1.71 -11.44
C GLY A 68 -4.58 1.61 -10.84
N LEU A 69 -4.72 1.27 -9.55
CA LEU A 69 -6.02 1.01 -8.90
C LEU A 69 -7.05 2.14 -9.06
N GLN A 70 -6.60 3.39 -9.22
CA GLN A 70 -7.46 4.55 -9.41
C GLN A 70 -8.12 4.62 -10.79
N SER A 71 -7.55 3.98 -11.81
CA SER A 71 -8.09 3.96 -13.18
C SER A 71 -9.03 2.77 -13.43
N ILE A 72 -9.04 1.77 -12.52
CA ILE A 72 -9.90 0.60 -12.63
C ILE A 72 -11.32 0.98 -12.18
N GLN A 73 -12.27 0.85 -13.09
CA GLN A 73 -13.68 1.19 -12.87
C GLN A 73 -14.55 -0.07 -12.70
N HIS A 74 -15.66 0.06 -11.99
CA HIS A 74 -16.65 -1.00 -11.87
C HIS A 74 -17.09 -1.52 -13.25
N GLY A 75 -17.16 -2.85 -13.40
CA GLY A 75 -17.46 -3.53 -14.66
C GLY A 75 -16.27 -3.75 -15.59
N GLN A 76 -15.08 -3.22 -15.29
CA GLN A 76 -13.86 -3.57 -16.01
C GLN A 76 -13.34 -4.96 -15.60
N PRO A 77 -12.72 -5.73 -16.51
CA PRO A 77 -12.07 -6.98 -16.16
C PRO A 77 -11.06 -6.80 -15.02
N GLY A 78 -11.14 -7.67 -14.01
CA GLY A 78 -10.25 -7.64 -12.85
C GLY A 78 -10.73 -6.76 -11.68
N PHE A 79 -11.76 -5.92 -11.84
CA PHE A 79 -12.28 -5.09 -10.74
C PHE A 79 -12.64 -5.92 -9.51
N ASP A 80 -13.52 -6.93 -9.65
CA ASP A 80 -13.98 -7.75 -8.53
C ASP A 80 -12.85 -8.59 -7.93
N THR A 81 -11.96 -9.10 -8.78
CA THR A 81 -10.81 -9.90 -8.35
C THR A 81 -9.88 -9.09 -7.46
N ILE A 82 -9.56 -7.85 -7.84
CA ILE A 82 -8.67 -6.99 -7.05
C ILE A 82 -9.41 -6.46 -5.82
N ARG A 83 -10.69 -6.10 -5.95
CA ARG A 83 -11.53 -5.71 -4.80
C ARG A 83 -11.53 -6.80 -3.73
N TYR A 84 -11.73 -8.05 -4.12
CA TYR A 84 -11.62 -9.18 -3.20
C TYR A 84 -10.19 -9.37 -2.66
N PHE A 85 -9.18 -9.25 -3.51
CA PHE A 85 -7.77 -9.40 -3.09
C PHE A 85 -7.35 -8.39 -2.01
N LEU A 86 -7.77 -7.13 -2.18
CA LEU A 86 -7.42 -5.98 -1.34
C LEU A 86 -8.46 -5.62 -0.28
N GLY A 87 -9.62 -6.28 -0.27
CA GLY A 87 -10.69 -6.00 0.69
C GLY A 87 -10.28 -6.32 2.14
N PRO A 88 -11.13 -5.95 3.12
CA PRO A 88 -10.85 -6.16 4.54
C PRO A 88 -10.61 -7.62 4.90
N GLU A 89 -11.36 -8.53 4.28
CA GLU A 89 -11.16 -9.99 4.41
C GLU A 89 -10.35 -10.55 3.23
N GLY A 90 -9.55 -9.72 2.57
CA GLY A 90 -8.79 -10.09 1.38
C GLY A 90 -7.50 -10.86 1.71
N PRO A 91 -6.99 -11.69 0.78
CA PRO A 91 -5.68 -12.33 0.86
C PRO A 91 -4.54 -11.43 1.33
N LEU A 92 -4.44 -10.19 0.82
CA LEU A 92 -3.34 -9.29 1.18
C LEU A 92 -3.46 -8.81 2.63
N LEU A 93 -4.66 -8.42 3.08
CA LEU A 93 -4.83 -7.95 4.45
C LEU A 93 -4.72 -9.10 5.48
N ARG A 94 -5.16 -10.31 5.13
CA ARG A 94 -4.89 -11.51 5.95
C ARG A 94 -3.40 -11.76 6.12
N LEU A 95 -2.59 -11.60 5.06
CA LEU A 95 -1.14 -11.67 5.19
C LEU A 95 -0.62 -10.60 6.17
N VAL A 96 -1.06 -9.35 5.99
CA VAL A 96 -0.68 -8.23 6.85
C VAL A 96 -0.99 -8.53 8.32
N TYR A 97 -2.16 -9.08 8.64
CA TYR A 97 -2.51 -9.46 10.02
C TYR A 97 -1.67 -10.61 10.57
N ARG A 98 -1.30 -11.60 9.74
CA ARG A 98 -0.35 -12.64 10.16
C ARG A 98 1.01 -12.03 10.52
N LEU A 99 1.50 -11.08 9.73
CA LEU A 99 2.78 -10.39 9.97
C LEU A 99 2.70 -9.44 11.17
N LEU A 100 1.54 -8.84 11.44
CA LEU A 100 1.30 -7.97 12.60
C LEU A 100 1.48 -8.70 13.95
N SER A 101 1.35 -10.03 13.99
CA SER A 101 1.58 -10.82 15.20
C SER A 101 3.03 -10.76 15.70
N ASP A 102 3.98 -10.40 14.82
CA ASP A 102 5.38 -10.17 15.19
C ASP A 102 5.57 -8.72 15.64
N VAL A 103 5.59 -8.50 16.96
CA VAL A 103 5.71 -7.17 17.57
C VAL A 103 7.05 -6.49 17.23
N GLY A 104 8.09 -7.28 16.97
CA GLY A 104 9.43 -6.80 16.65
C GLY A 104 9.61 -6.40 15.18
N LEU A 105 8.70 -6.84 14.31
CA LEU A 105 8.74 -6.53 12.88
C LEU A 105 8.39 -5.06 12.63
N LYS A 106 9.35 -4.32 12.08
CA LYS A 106 9.21 -2.91 11.70
C LYS A 106 9.69 -2.68 10.27
N TYR A 107 8.98 -1.80 9.57
CA TYR A 107 9.28 -1.39 8.22
C TYR A 107 9.58 0.09 8.17
N ASP A 108 10.64 0.45 7.45
CA ASP A 108 10.98 1.84 7.21
C ASP A 108 10.04 2.44 6.16
N PHE A 109 9.46 3.59 6.47
CA PHE A 109 8.65 4.38 5.56
C PHE A 109 9.21 5.81 5.46
N PRO A 110 9.46 6.33 4.25
CA PRO A 110 10.06 7.64 4.09
C PRO A 110 9.09 8.77 4.44
N VAL A 111 9.54 9.71 5.26
CA VAL A 111 8.74 10.89 5.66
C VAL A 111 8.35 11.75 4.45
N SER A 112 9.20 11.79 3.41
CA SER A 112 8.92 12.51 2.17
C SER A 112 7.68 12.04 1.41
N CYS A 113 7.17 10.83 1.72
CA CYS A 113 5.95 10.28 1.13
C CYS A 113 4.68 10.58 1.93
N LEU A 114 4.79 11.30 3.05
CA LEU A 114 3.64 11.76 3.83
C LEU A 114 3.03 13.04 3.24
N PRO A 115 1.78 13.39 3.57
CA PRO A 115 1.24 14.70 3.26
C PRO A 115 2.11 15.84 3.81
N PRO A 116 2.17 17.01 3.15
CA PRO A 116 3.00 18.14 3.60
C PRO A 116 2.77 18.55 5.06
N ASP A 117 1.53 18.45 5.53
CA ASP A 117 1.15 18.79 6.91
C ASP A 117 1.75 17.81 7.93
N ALA A 118 1.75 16.52 7.60
CA ALA A 118 2.39 15.50 8.41
C ALA A 118 3.91 15.70 8.44
N GLN A 119 4.54 15.99 7.30
CA GLN A 119 5.98 16.31 7.23
C GLN A 119 6.34 17.53 8.10
N ARG A 120 5.51 18.58 8.06
CA ARG A 120 5.68 19.76 8.92
C ARG A 120 5.53 19.41 10.39
N SER A 121 4.56 18.58 10.77
CA SER A 121 4.37 18.17 12.17
C SER A 121 5.54 17.36 12.76
N LEU A 122 6.35 16.74 11.89
CA LEU A 122 7.55 15.99 12.27
C LEU A 122 8.80 16.87 12.39
N SER A 123 8.81 18.04 11.74
CA SER A 123 9.97 18.95 11.67
C SER A 123 9.78 20.24 12.45
N ALA A 124 8.54 20.66 12.71
CA ALA A 124 8.20 21.91 13.39
C ALA A 124 7.74 21.65 14.83
N GLY A 125 8.59 22.00 15.80
CA GLY A 125 8.23 22.00 17.22
C GLY A 125 8.10 20.61 17.84
N PRO A 126 7.32 20.47 18.94
CA PRO A 126 7.15 19.20 19.64
C PRO A 126 6.42 18.18 18.77
N VAL A 127 7.04 17.02 18.56
CA VAL A 127 6.47 15.92 17.77
C VAL A 127 5.23 15.34 18.48
N PRO A 128 4.07 15.23 17.80
CA PRO A 128 2.88 14.59 18.37
C PRO A 128 3.13 13.15 18.82
N PRO A 129 2.48 12.66 19.90
CA PRO A 129 2.71 11.31 20.44
C PRO A 129 2.53 10.17 19.42
N PHE A 130 1.58 10.33 18.50
CA PHE A 130 1.36 9.38 17.40
C PHE A 130 2.61 9.17 16.54
N TRP A 131 3.31 10.26 16.21
CA TRP A 131 4.53 10.22 15.41
C TRP A 131 5.74 9.81 16.24
N ALA A 132 5.82 10.26 17.49
CA ALA A 132 6.92 9.94 18.40
C ALA A 132 7.13 8.42 18.54
N ALA A 133 6.03 7.65 18.63
CA ALA A 133 6.08 6.18 18.72
C ALA A 133 6.60 5.48 17.45
N LYS A 134 6.74 6.22 16.34
CA LYS A 134 7.16 5.72 15.02
C LYS A 134 8.55 6.18 14.65
N ILE A 135 9.17 7.07 15.42
CA ILE A 135 10.52 7.56 15.13
C ILE A 135 11.53 6.63 15.81
N PRO A 136 12.49 6.06 15.07
CA PRO A 136 13.55 5.24 15.66
C PRO A 136 14.27 6.02 16.76
N SER A 137 14.37 5.43 17.95
CA SER A 137 15.14 5.97 19.08
C SER A 137 14.73 7.38 19.55
N TYR A 138 13.47 7.78 19.39
CA TYR A 138 12.95 9.03 19.96
C TYR A 138 12.98 9.04 21.51
N PRO A 139 13.34 10.14 22.21
CA PRO A 139 13.81 11.44 21.71
C PRO A 139 15.34 11.52 21.56
N ALA A 140 16.06 10.41 21.77
CA ALA A 140 17.53 10.34 21.80
C ALA A 140 18.17 10.41 20.40
N ALA A 141 17.42 10.09 19.35
CA ALA A 141 17.80 10.43 17.99
C ALA A 141 17.83 11.95 17.90
N GLY A 142 19.04 12.51 17.76
CA GLY A 142 19.25 13.88 17.36
C GLY A 142 18.55 14.10 16.03
N VAL A 143 17.26 14.44 16.11
CA VAL A 143 16.54 15.09 15.04
C VAL A 143 17.33 16.36 14.84
N GLY A 144 18.23 16.35 13.86
CA GLY A 144 18.93 17.56 13.45
C GLY A 144 17.89 18.62 13.09
N SER A 145 18.34 19.81 12.70
CA SER A 145 17.44 20.89 12.27
C SER A 145 16.44 20.51 11.16
N GLN A 146 16.54 19.32 10.56
CA GLN A 146 15.76 18.85 9.42
C GLN A 146 14.65 17.82 9.74
N GLY A 147 14.46 17.39 10.99
CA GLY A 147 13.42 16.37 11.26
C GLY A 147 13.88 14.92 11.03
N PRO A 148 13.06 13.91 11.40
CA PRO A 148 13.30 12.52 11.02
C PRO A 148 13.07 12.33 9.51
N THR A 149 13.84 11.43 8.89
CA THR A 149 13.71 11.10 7.46
C THR A 149 12.90 9.82 7.22
N THR A 150 12.79 8.95 8.22
CA THR A 150 12.08 7.67 8.16
C THR A 150 11.21 7.45 9.40
N LEU A 151 10.15 6.66 9.22
CA LEU A 151 9.28 6.15 10.27
C LEU A 151 9.36 4.62 10.30
N GLN A 152 9.26 4.03 11.49
CA GLN A 152 9.11 2.60 11.70
C GLN A 152 7.64 2.24 11.90
N LEU A 153 7.09 1.52 10.92
CA LEU A 153 5.71 1.10 10.88
C LEU A 153 5.60 -0.40 11.15
N ASN A 154 4.52 -0.83 11.79
CA ASN A 154 4.16 -2.25 11.76
C ASN A 154 3.57 -2.64 10.39
N ALA A 155 3.34 -3.93 10.13
CA ALA A 155 2.84 -4.41 8.84
C ALA A 155 1.49 -3.76 8.43
N PHE A 156 0.58 -3.56 9.38
CA PHE A 156 -0.73 -2.95 9.13
C PHE A 156 -0.61 -1.46 8.80
N GLU A 157 0.21 -0.73 9.54
CA GLU A 157 0.49 0.67 9.28
C GLU A 157 1.17 0.86 7.93
N LEU A 158 2.11 -0.02 7.56
CA LEU A 158 2.74 0.01 6.25
C LEU A 158 1.71 -0.14 5.13
N TYR A 159 0.81 -1.10 5.24
CA TYR A 159 -0.29 -1.28 4.29
C TYR A 159 -1.15 -0.01 4.18
N MET A 160 -1.60 0.55 5.31
CA MET A 160 -2.47 1.72 5.32
C MET A 160 -1.77 2.97 4.80
N PHE A 161 -0.48 3.12 5.03
CA PHE A 161 0.30 4.23 4.50
C PHE A 161 0.44 4.14 2.97
N HIS A 162 0.65 2.95 2.41
CA HIS A 162 0.63 2.75 0.95
C HIS A 162 -0.77 2.95 0.35
N PHE A 163 -1.81 2.46 1.03
CA PHE A 163 -3.20 2.69 0.62
C PHE A 163 -3.55 4.19 0.60
N ALA A 164 -3.12 4.96 1.60
CA ALA A 164 -3.31 6.41 1.63
C ALA A 164 -2.40 7.14 0.60
N TYR A 165 -1.20 6.61 0.35
CA TYR A 165 -0.22 7.20 -0.57
C TYR A 165 -0.79 7.42 -1.98
N LEU A 166 -1.61 6.47 -2.45
CA LEU A 166 -2.33 6.57 -3.72
C LEU A 166 -3.05 7.91 -3.89
N VAL A 167 -3.73 8.40 -2.85
CA VAL A 167 -4.57 9.61 -2.93
C VAL A 167 -3.74 10.88 -2.79
N VAL A 168 -2.72 10.84 -1.94
CA VAL A 168 -1.96 12.04 -1.57
C VAL A 168 -0.86 12.37 -2.57
N ASN A 169 -0.50 11.43 -3.46
CA ASN A 169 0.47 11.66 -4.52
C ASN A 169 -0.19 11.72 -5.91
N PRO A 170 -0.40 12.91 -6.50
CA PRO A 170 -1.02 13.08 -7.81
C PRO A 170 -0.24 12.43 -8.95
N SER A 171 1.06 12.14 -8.79
CA SER A 171 1.83 11.43 -9.82
C SER A 171 1.40 9.97 -10.02
N GLN A 172 0.65 9.41 -9.07
CA GLN A 172 0.00 8.10 -9.21
C GLN A 172 -1.33 8.17 -9.97
N LEU A 173 -1.89 9.39 -10.11
CA LEU A 173 -3.09 9.68 -10.89
C LEU A 173 -2.67 9.84 -12.36
N GLY A 174 -2.50 8.72 -13.07
CA GLY A 174 -2.07 8.74 -14.47
C GLY A 174 -2.85 9.76 -15.33
N SER A 175 -2.12 10.67 -15.99
CA SER A 175 -2.57 11.73 -16.91
C SER A 175 -3.30 12.95 -16.29
N PRO A 176 -2.96 14.20 -16.70
CA PRO A 176 -3.50 15.44 -16.11
C PRO A 176 -4.99 15.74 -16.45
N HIS A 177 -5.76 14.78 -16.96
CA HIS A 177 -7.14 14.99 -17.42
C HIS A 177 -8.23 14.28 -16.59
N GLN A 178 -7.90 13.60 -15.50
CA GLN A 178 -8.88 13.00 -14.59
C GLN A 178 -8.63 13.45 -13.15
N GLN A 179 -8.71 14.76 -12.90
CA GLN A 179 -8.90 15.24 -11.53
C GLN A 179 -10.23 14.69 -11.00
N LEU A 180 -10.17 13.84 -9.98
CA LEU A 180 -11.29 13.60 -9.08
C LEU A 180 -11.79 14.98 -8.58
N PRO A 181 -13.10 15.23 -8.55
CA PRO A 181 -13.61 16.47 -7.98
C PRO A 181 -13.14 16.56 -6.54
N VAL A 182 -12.43 17.65 -6.23
CA VAL A 182 -11.98 17.99 -4.88
C VAL A 182 -13.20 18.01 -3.98
N LEU A 183 -13.38 16.98 -3.16
CA LEU A 183 -14.47 16.94 -2.18
C LEU A 183 -14.06 17.75 -0.94
N MET A 184 -13.88 19.05 -1.12
CA MET A 184 -13.86 20.03 -0.04
C MET A 184 -14.15 21.44 -0.59
N GLU A 185 -15.37 21.66 -1.08
CA GLU A 185 -15.94 23.01 -1.09
C GLU A 185 -17.19 23.03 -0.21
N VAL A 186 -17.08 23.78 0.89
CA VAL A 186 -18.17 24.08 1.80
C VAL A 186 -18.98 25.23 1.22
N ALA A 187 -20.23 24.92 0.89
CA ALA A 187 -21.43 25.76 0.81
C ALA A 187 -21.40 27.05 -0.05
N GLY A 188 -22.19 27.04 -1.13
CA GLY A 188 -22.65 28.27 -1.78
C GLY A 188 -23.46 28.04 -3.07
N SER A 189 -24.79 28.00 -2.91
CA SER A 189 -25.83 28.28 -3.91
C SER A 189 -26.04 27.36 -5.14
N GLU A 190 -27.22 26.76 -5.11
CA GLU A 190 -28.22 26.65 -6.20
C GLU A 190 -27.79 26.15 -7.59
N GLY A 191 -28.27 24.95 -7.92
CA GLY A 191 -28.90 24.74 -9.22
C GLY A 191 -28.02 24.24 -10.35
N LEU A 192 -27.40 23.06 -10.19
CA LEU A 192 -27.20 22.15 -11.32
C LEU A 192 -27.27 20.71 -10.81
N ARG A 193 -28.31 19.97 -11.20
CA ARG A 193 -28.39 18.52 -11.02
C ARG A 193 -27.29 17.88 -11.87
N ALA A 194 -26.08 17.82 -11.35
CA ALA A 194 -25.10 16.83 -11.76
C ALA A 194 -25.73 15.48 -11.40
N THR A 195 -26.13 14.71 -12.40
CA THR A 195 -26.43 13.28 -12.25
C THR A 195 -25.16 12.61 -11.72
N GLY A 196 -25.05 12.55 -10.40
CA GLY A 196 -23.92 12.02 -9.66
C GLY A 196 -23.84 10.52 -9.81
N ARG A 197 -23.29 10.05 -10.94
CA ARG A 197 -22.50 8.83 -10.92
C ARG A 197 -21.19 9.21 -10.26
N ALA A 198 -21.15 9.15 -8.93
CA ALA A 198 -19.88 9.16 -8.22
C ALA A 198 -19.00 8.08 -8.88
N MET A 199 -17.80 8.44 -9.29
CA MET A 199 -16.85 7.51 -9.92
C MET A 199 -16.71 6.26 -9.02
N GLU A 200 -17.30 5.14 -9.45
CA GLU A 200 -17.13 3.81 -8.85
C GLU A 200 -15.74 3.25 -9.23
N CYS A 201 -14.68 4.03 -8.98
CA CYS A 201 -13.33 3.51 -9.14
C CYS A 201 -13.01 2.58 -7.96
N LEU A 202 -12.15 1.60 -8.22
CA LEU A 202 -11.84 0.52 -7.29
C LEU A 202 -11.35 1.05 -5.93
N TYR A 203 -10.59 2.14 -5.92
CA TYR A 203 -10.13 2.78 -4.69
C TYR A 203 -11.28 3.25 -3.78
N VAL A 204 -12.26 3.98 -4.33
CA VAL A 204 -13.41 4.49 -3.56
C VAL A 204 -14.24 3.33 -3.04
N ALA A 205 -14.42 2.31 -3.88
CA ALA A 205 -15.17 1.13 -3.51
C ALA A 205 -14.46 0.37 -2.37
N LEU A 206 -13.12 0.24 -2.41
CA LEU A 206 -12.34 -0.38 -1.33
C LEU A 206 -12.45 0.43 -0.03
N LEU A 207 -12.35 1.76 -0.12
CA LEU A 207 -12.51 2.64 1.04
C LEU A 207 -13.86 2.42 1.73
N GLN A 208 -14.94 2.23 0.97
CA GLN A 208 -16.25 1.89 1.53
C GLN A 208 -16.22 0.54 2.26
N ASP A 209 -15.61 -0.50 1.67
CA ASP A 209 -15.50 -1.81 2.33
C ASP A 209 -14.74 -1.74 3.66
N TYR A 210 -13.76 -0.85 3.78
CA TYR A 210 -13.00 -0.66 5.02
C TYR A 210 -13.75 0.09 6.12
N LEU A 211 -14.83 0.81 5.77
CA LEU A 211 -15.62 1.61 6.71
C LEU A 211 -16.89 0.90 7.19
N HIS A 212 -17.25 -0.24 6.59
CA HIS A 212 -18.42 -1.05 6.91
C HIS A 212 -18.05 -2.34 7.62
#